data_AF-K0T396-F1
#
_entry.id   AF-K0T396-F1
#
_cell.length_a   1.000
_cell.length_b   1.000
_cell.length_c   1.000
_cell.angle_alpha   90.00
_cell.angle_beta   90.00
_cell.angle_gamma   90.00
#
_symmetry.space_group_name_H-M   'P 1'
#
loop_
_entity.id
_entity.type
_entity.pdbx_description
1 polymer ?
#
loop_
_entity_poly.entity_id
_entity_poly.type
_entity_poly.pdbx_seq_one_letter_code
_entity_poly.pdbx_strand_id
1 'polypeptide(L)'
;MSSSSSPMSAKEEEAELLRRLSRQLDKRTTTDGASDDGVSTRPTLASYSTSVLAASAAAKAAAKACVAVNISTAQTDDAYNVFDELVEECRLKYTKLTKQMVLAKMEALTPSTDPTDEDEDEDDGSKLRKSLEIVDAEMEKYDERVNSMKAARALENPHESGNSKKKKRTYSNSVGKMKSSGTPTKERKYKKYDKEEQQLIRAITDKYAQIRLTKHYTSKEEWSKIVEDTKKEMGMEDWSLAHHLLKKRVTWYYISHPLKKQAVRLNHYVKEDKEVINKLYVKYCQAKEAVNNELLPDGHVEKLVKEELADSPDEGGTSMITVYKYRVQARFVKEHPELFSEAGKLDEDQKEWTQAQRERFKLLEDELAKRINELKAPPTNKAPGKGLLDDLVESTKMEWDMMQFPLKASAAPTRKRSPRREKRKTGEKRKTGEKKKKPKVMAPATNVHDNLIDLDMVNVINDRLANGFSVTRQQGIEIAQSILVVRNITNFTQLNQTWWKAFLERNRSVINREGGSEAAPDFLIDCIDSEMLEKVNELLTSGKKVTRKKGLEFARSICEEKGMSSVGSLLDAGWWKGFLARNRDKLQCS
;
A
#
# COMPACT_ATOMS: atom_id res chain seq x y z
N MET A 1 21.98 -26.37 46.31
CA MET A 1 21.97 -27.29 45.16
C MET A 1 22.74 -26.64 44.02
N SER A 2 24.01 -27.02 43.85
CA SER A 2 24.85 -26.53 42.75
C SER A 2 24.43 -27.26 41.49
N SER A 3 23.89 -26.52 40.52
CA SER A 3 23.44 -27.09 39.25
C SER A 3 24.66 -27.37 38.38
N SER A 4 25.03 -28.64 38.23
CA SER A 4 26.06 -29.07 37.30
C SER A 4 25.51 -29.00 35.87
N SER A 5 25.94 -28.02 35.08
CA SER A 5 25.66 -28.00 33.65
C SER A 5 26.50 -29.08 32.94
N SER A 6 25.85 -29.97 32.20
CA SER A 6 26.55 -30.96 31.37
C SER A 6 27.44 -30.28 30.32
N PRO A 7 28.63 -30.84 30.01
CA PRO A 7 29.52 -30.29 29.00
C PRO A 7 28.86 -30.33 27.62
N MET A 8 28.97 -29.22 26.87
CA MET A 8 28.45 -29.12 25.51
C MET A 8 29.21 -30.05 24.57
N SER A 9 28.55 -30.58 23.56
CA SER A 9 29.23 -31.40 22.55
C SER A 9 30.09 -30.51 21.64
N ALA A 10 31.21 -31.03 21.11
CA ALA A 10 32.13 -30.27 20.25
C ALA A 10 31.44 -29.61 19.02
N LYS A 11 30.39 -30.24 18.48
CA LYS A 11 29.57 -29.67 17.40
C LYS A 11 28.70 -28.50 17.85
N GLU A 12 28.26 -28.54 19.10
CA GLU A 12 27.45 -27.48 19.71
C GLU A 12 28.33 -26.29 20.10
N GLU A 13 29.56 -26.55 20.56
CA GLU A 13 30.59 -25.53 20.74
C GLU A 13 30.97 -24.86 19.41
N GLU A 14 31.23 -25.63 18.35
CA GLU A 14 31.49 -25.09 17.00
C GLU A 14 30.31 -24.21 16.52
N ALA A 15 29.07 -24.68 16.71
CA ALA A 15 27.88 -23.93 16.30
C ALA A 15 27.70 -22.64 17.11
N GLU A 16 27.99 -22.64 18.41
CA GLU A 16 27.87 -21.45 19.24
C GLU A 16 29.00 -20.45 18.94
N LEU A 17 30.21 -20.93 18.67
CA LEU A 17 31.34 -20.11 18.25
C LEU A 17 31.05 -19.41 16.91
N LEU A 18 30.49 -20.13 15.93
CA LEU A 18 30.04 -19.55 14.66
C LEU A 18 28.91 -18.52 14.84
N ARG A 19 27.95 -18.78 15.73
CA ARG A 19 26.90 -17.78 16.06
C ARG A 19 27.50 -16.54 16.72
N ARG A 20 28.50 -16.69 17.56
CA ARG A 20 29.15 -15.59 18.28
C ARG A 20 29.98 -14.71 17.34
N LEU A 21 30.74 -15.31 16.44
CA LEU A 21 31.47 -14.62 15.36
C LEU A 21 30.53 -13.84 14.44
N SER A 22 29.41 -14.46 14.03
CA SER A 22 28.41 -13.78 13.21
C SER A 22 27.84 -12.54 13.91
N ARG A 23 27.60 -12.62 15.23
CA ARG A 23 27.09 -11.48 16.01
C ARG A 23 28.13 -10.36 16.16
N GLN A 24 29.42 -10.67 16.28
CA GLN A 24 30.48 -9.66 16.40
C GLN A 24 30.74 -8.93 15.07
N LEU A 25 30.76 -9.66 13.95
CA LEU A 25 30.87 -9.08 12.60
C LEU A 25 29.70 -8.12 12.30
N ASP A 26 28.47 -8.49 12.66
CA ASP A 26 27.29 -7.62 12.52
C ASP A 26 27.37 -6.35 13.41
N LYS A 27 28.03 -6.46 14.57
CA LYS A 27 28.17 -5.35 15.53
C LYS A 27 29.22 -4.32 15.10
N ARG A 28 30.34 -4.74 14.49
CA ARG A 28 31.42 -3.83 14.06
C ARG A 28 31.19 -3.24 12.66
N THR A 29 30.43 -3.91 11.78
CA THR A 29 30.03 -3.35 10.47
C THR A 29 29.03 -2.19 10.56
N THR A 30 28.46 -1.92 11.73
CA THR A 30 27.50 -0.83 11.97
C THR A 30 28.10 0.38 12.68
N THR A 31 29.34 0.30 13.18
CA THR A 31 30.01 1.38 13.94
C THR A 31 30.98 2.23 13.12
N ASP A 32 31.47 1.76 11.97
CA ASP A 32 32.37 2.55 11.12
C ASP A 32 31.59 3.33 10.06
N GLY A 33 31.02 4.45 10.49
CA GLY A 33 30.34 5.42 9.63
C GLY A 33 30.55 6.87 10.07
N ALA A 34 31.63 7.16 10.81
CA ALA A 34 31.97 8.50 11.25
C ALA A 34 33.49 8.67 11.46
N SER A 35 34.25 8.79 10.36
CA SER A 35 35.42 9.67 10.34
C SER A 35 35.68 10.14 8.91
N ASP A 36 36.00 11.42 8.80
CA ASP A 36 36.27 12.19 7.60
C ASP A 36 37.71 11.95 7.07
N ASP A 37 37.99 12.52 5.90
CA ASP A 37 39.24 12.65 5.15
C ASP A 37 39.52 11.67 3.99
N GLY A 38 39.53 12.24 2.77
CA GLY A 38 40.53 11.92 1.74
C GLY A 38 40.10 11.03 0.57
N VAL A 39 39.83 11.68 -0.57
CA VAL A 39 39.93 11.22 -1.97
C VAL A 39 40.24 9.74 -2.20
N SER A 40 39.27 8.94 -2.68
CA SER A 40 39.59 7.80 -3.56
C SER A 40 38.36 7.19 -4.26
N THR A 41 38.61 6.60 -5.42
CA THR A 41 37.65 6.07 -6.41
C THR A 41 36.65 5.07 -5.84
N ARG A 42 35.36 5.36 -6.05
CA ARG A 42 34.22 4.58 -5.53
C ARG A 42 34.16 3.18 -6.17
N PRO A 43 34.32 2.07 -5.42
CA PRO A 43 34.15 0.73 -5.97
C PRO A 43 32.67 0.46 -6.29
N THR A 44 32.40 -0.29 -7.35
CA THR A 44 31.04 -0.66 -7.73
C THR A 44 30.42 -1.65 -6.73
N LEU A 45 29.09 -1.58 -6.56
CA LEU A 45 28.29 -2.37 -5.62
C LEU A 45 28.55 -3.90 -5.66
N ALA A 46 29.06 -4.40 -6.78
CA ALA A 46 29.45 -5.78 -6.95
C ALA A 46 30.69 -6.15 -6.13
N SER A 47 31.70 -5.28 -6.03
CA SER A 47 32.95 -5.55 -5.30
C SER A 47 32.74 -5.61 -3.78
N TYR A 48 31.78 -4.83 -3.26
CA TYR A 48 31.38 -4.88 -1.85
C TYR A 48 30.70 -6.21 -1.51
N SER A 49 29.87 -6.76 -2.40
CA SER A 49 29.17 -8.02 -2.15
C SER A 49 30.10 -9.24 -2.15
N THR A 50 31.13 -9.24 -3.02
CA THR A 50 32.17 -10.29 -3.02
C THR A 50 33.10 -10.17 -1.82
N SER A 51 33.45 -8.96 -1.39
CA SER A 51 34.27 -8.74 -0.18
C SER A 51 33.60 -9.24 1.10
N VAL A 52 32.28 -9.01 1.26
CA VAL A 52 31.53 -9.47 2.44
C VAL A 52 31.37 -11.00 2.48
N LEU A 53 31.11 -11.62 1.33
CA LEU A 53 31.02 -13.08 1.24
C LEU A 53 32.38 -13.76 1.46
N ALA A 54 33.45 -13.16 0.93
CA ALA A 54 34.81 -13.63 1.15
C ALA A 54 35.23 -13.50 2.63
N ALA A 55 34.92 -12.39 3.29
CA ALA A 55 35.17 -12.20 4.72
C ALA A 55 34.39 -13.20 5.58
N SER A 56 33.12 -13.48 5.22
CA SER A 56 32.30 -14.49 5.90
C SER A 56 32.85 -15.91 5.71
N ALA A 57 33.35 -16.24 4.52
CA ALA A 57 33.98 -17.53 4.24
C ALA A 57 35.30 -17.69 5.01
N ALA A 58 36.14 -16.65 5.05
CA ALA A 58 37.40 -16.64 5.79
C ALA A 58 37.17 -16.79 7.30
N ALA A 59 36.20 -16.07 7.88
CA ALA A 59 35.85 -16.19 9.29
C ALA A 59 35.36 -17.62 9.64
N LYS A 60 34.62 -18.26 8.72
CA LYS A 60 34.16 -19.65 8.89
C LYS A 60 35.29 -20.66 8.79
N ALA A 61 36.30 -20.41 7.95
CA ALA A 61 37.49 -21.23 7.84
C ALA A 61 38.39 -21.10 9.08
N ALA A 62 38.60 -19.87 9.59
CA ALA A 62 39.35 -19.61 10.82
C ALA A 62 38.69 -20.30 12.03
N ALA A 63 37.37 -20.20 12.17
CA ALA A 63 36.64 -20.89 13.23
C ALA A 63 36.84 -22.42 13.19
N LYS A 64 36.83 -23.02 12.00
CA LYS A 64 37.09 -24.46 11.82
C LYS A 64 38.53 -24.84 12.18
N ALA A 65 39.50 -24.00 11.83
CA ALA A 65 40.90 -24.22 12.17
C ALA A 65 41.13 -24.19 13.69
N CYS A 66 40.53 -23.23 14.40
CA CYS A 66 40.64 -23.15 15.87
C CYS A 66 40.06 -24.38 16.59
N VAL A 67 38.93 -24.92 16.08
CA VAL A 67 38.33 -26.16 16.59
C VAL A 67 39.22 -27.36 16.30
N ALA A 68 39.85 -27.43 15.11
CA ALA A 68 40.75 -28.53 14.75
C ALA A 68 42.03 -28.59 15.60
N VAL A 69 42.49 -27.45 16.13
CA VAL A 69 43.69 -27.34 16.99
C VAL A 69 43.35 -27.49 18.49
N ASN A 70 42.08 -27.78 18.84
CA ASN A 70 41.63 -27.98 20.22
C ASN A 70 41.89 -26.77 21.15
N ILE A 71 41.75 -25.55 20.62
CA ILE A 71 41.82 -24.33 21.43
C ILE A 71 40.53 -24.25 22.27
N SER A 72 40.61 -24.65 23.54
CA SER A 72 39.47 -24.64 24.47
C SER A 72 39.05 -23.21 24.78
N THR A 73 37.84 -22.82 24.36
CA THR A 73 37.28 -21.48 24.61
C THR A 73 36.77 -21.27 26.04
N ALA A 74 36.89 -22.29 26.89
CA ALA A 74 36.22 -22.32 28.18
C ALA A 74 37.00 -21.67 29.33
N GLN A 75 38.30 -21.38 29.19
CA GLN A 75 39.10 -20.89 30.32
C GLN A 75 40.21 -19.93 29.86
N THR A 76 39.96 -18.64 30.07
CA THR A 76 40.84 -17.45 30.21
C THR A 76 40.46 -16.30 29.27
N ASP A 77 40.43 -15.08 29.82
CA ASP A 77 40.19 -13.84 29.05
C ASP A 77 41.28 -13.62 27.98
N ASP A 78 42.44 -14.27 28.10
CA ASP A 78 43.51 -14.24 27.10
C ASP A 78 43.15 -14.92 25.78
N ALA A 79 42.24 -15.91 25.79
CA ALA A 79 41.76 -16.55 24.56
C ALA A 79 40.97 -15.58 23.66
N TYR A 80 40.35 -14.54 24.22
CA TYR A 80 39.67 -13.50 23.44
C TYR A 80 40.68 -12.61 22.71
N ASN A 81 41.84 -12.32 23.33
CA ASN A 81 42.87 -11.51 22.70
C ASN A 81 43.50 -12.25 21.51
N VAL A 82 43.79 -13.55 21.67
CA VAL A 82 44.31 -14.39 20.55
C VAL A 82 43.29 -14.49 19.41
N PHE A 83 42.00 -14.57 19.72
CA PHE A 83 40.95 -14.65 18.69
C PHE A 83 40.74 -13.32 17.96
N ASP A 84 40.72 -12.20 18.69
CA ASP A 84 40.63 -10.86 18.09
C ASP A 84 41.89 -10.55 17.27
N GLU A 85 43.07 -10.98 17.73
CA GLU A 85 44.34 -10.83 17.02
C GLU A 85 44.39 -11.69 15.74
N LEU A 86 43.93 -12.94 15.79
CA LEU A 86 43.85 -13.81 14.60
C LEU A 86 42.83 -13.29 13.58
N VAL A 87 41.70 -12.72 14.05
CA VAL A 87 40.69 -12.10 13.20
C VAL A 87 41.22 -10.82 12.56
N GLU A 88 41.95 -9.98 13.30
CA GLU A 88 42.60 -8.79 12.75
C GLU A 88 43.77 -9.14 11.82
N GLU A 89 44.57 -10.15 12.13
CA GLU A 89 45.61 -10.65 11.23
C GLU A 89 45.01 -11.20 9.95
N CYS A 90 43.92 -11.97 10.03
CA CYS A 90 43.16 -12.40 8.85
C CYS A 90 42.64 -11.20 8.07
N ARG A 91 42.10 -10.17 8.72
CA ARG A 91 41.59 -8.95 8.08
C ARG A 91 42.71 -8.18 7.38
N LEU A 92 43.86 -8.02 8.03
CA LEU A 92 45.05 -7.35 7.50
C LEU A 92 45.66 -8.12 6.34
N LYS A 93 45.81 -9.44 6.46
CA LYS A 93 46.25 -10.30 5.36
C LYS A 93 45.26 -10.28 4.19
N TYR A 94 43.95 -10.32 4.43
CA TYR A 94 42.95 -10.30 3.36
C TYR A 94 42.90 -8.94 2.66
N THR A 95 43.01 -7.84 3.39
CA THR A 95 43.10 -6.51 2.80
C THR A 95 44.41 -6.32 2.02
N LYS A 96 45.54 -6.85 2.53
CA LYS A 96 46.83 -6.88 1.80
C LYS A 96 46.73 -7.74 0.53
N LEU A 97 46.13 -8.93 0.60
CA LEU A 97 45.90 -9.82 -0.54
C LEU A 97 44.96 -9.19 -1.57
N THR A 98 43.88 -8.53 -1.12
CA THR A 98 42.95 -7.82 -2.01
C THR A 98 43.64 -6.63 -2.67
N LYS A 99 44.47 -5.87 -1.93
CA LYS A 99 45.30 -4.81 -2.50
C LYS A 99 46.31 -5.36 -3.50
N GLN A 100 46.99 -6.47 -3.20
CA GLN A 100 47.92 -7.13 -4.13
C GLN A 100 47.22 -7.68 -5.37
N MET A 101 46.03 -8.28 -5.25
CA MET A 101 45.25 -8.74 -6.40
C MET A 101 44.75 -7.57 -7.26
N VAL A 102 44.39 -6.45 -6.64
CA VAL A 102 44.00 -5.22 -7.36
C VAL A 102 45.22 -4.60 -8.04
N LEU A 103 46.36 -4.51 -7.35
CA LEU A 103 47.62 -4.03 -7.91
C LEU A 103 48.11 -4.93 -9.05
N ALA A 104 48.15 -6.25 -8.87
CA ALA A 104 48.50 -7.21 -9.91
C ALA A 104 47.54 -7.16 -11.11
N LYS A 105 46.24 -6.89 -10.88
CA LYS A 105 45.28 -6.65 -11.98
C LYS A 105 45.52 -5.31 -12.70
N MET A 106 45.94 -4.28 -11.97
CA MET A 106 46.27 -2.99 -12.55
C MET A 106 47.61 -3.04 -13.31
N GLU A 107 48.56 -3.80 -12.79
CA GLU A 107 49.89 -4.05 -13.35
C GLU A 107 49.79 -4.97 -14.58
N ALA A 108 48.92 -5.99 -14.57
CA ALA A 108 48.57 -6.80 -15.74
C ALA A 108 47.85 -6.01 -16.86
N LEU A 109 47.43 -4.76 -16.59
CA LEU A 109 46.84 -3.83 -17.57
C LEU A 109 47.83 -2.78 -18.08
N THR A 110 49.09 -2.81 -17.64
CA THR A 110 50.17 -1.93 -18.09
C THR A 110 51.33 -2.75 -18.63
N PRO A 111 51.74 -2.60 -19.91
CA PRO A 111 52.92 -3.28 -20.42
C PRO A 111 54.17 -2.45 -20.08
N SER A 112 55.06 -2.95 -19.22
CA SER A 112 56.49 -2.64 -19.33
C SER A 112 57.37 -3.61 -18.54
N THR A 113 58.33 -4.15 -19.29
CA THR A 113 59.64 -4.79 -19.00
C THR A 113 60.17 -4.90 -17.55
N ASP A 114 60.56 -6.15 -17.24
CA ASP A 114 61.58 -6.66 -16.28
C ASP A 114 62.89 -5.82 -16.20
N PRO A 115 63.66 -5.83 -15.07
CA PRO A 115 64.42 -7.03 -14.61
C PRO A 115 64.61 -7.32 -13.10
N THR A 116 64.71 -8.64 -12.83
CA THR A 116 65.62 -9.47 -11.98
C THR A 116 66.01 -9.23 -10.50
N ASP A 117 66.14 -10.40 -9.82
CA ASP A 117 67.01 -10.80 -8.68
C ASP A 117 66.63 -10.27 -7.27
N GLU A 118 66.64 -11.01 -6.15
CA GLU A 118 67.25 -12.29 -5.73
C GLU A 118 66.53 -12.81 -4.45
N ASP A 119 66.56 -14.13 -4.28
CA ASP A 119 66.74 -14.92 -3.05
C ASP A 119 65.73 -15.04 -1.87
N GLU A 120 65.51 -16.33 -1.56
CA GLU A 120 65.37 -17.00 -0.26
C GLU A 120 64.22 -16.62 0.69
N ASP A 121 63.20 -17.48 0.74
CA ASP A 121 63.01 -18.41 1.87
C ASP A 121 61.88 -19.41 1.58
N GLU A 122 62.25 -20.69 1.55
CA GLU A 122 61.36 -21.83 1.44
C GLU A 122 60.56 -22.04 2.74
N ASP A 123 59.22 -22.10 2.64
CA ASP A 123 58.34 -23.11 3.28
C ASP A 123 56.85 -22.70 3.16
N ASP A 124 56.54 -21.41 3.02
CA ASP A 124 55.14 -20.95 2.94
C ASP A 124 54.52 -21.08 1.54
N GLY A 125 55.32 -21.06 0.48
CA GLY A 125 54.86 -21.24 -0.90
C GLY A 125 54.29 -22.64 -1.16
N SER A 126 54.83 -23.66 -0.49
CA SER A 126 54.36 -25.05 -0.63
C SER A 126 52.99 -25.25 0.05
N LYS A 127 52.78 -24.64 1.22
CA LYS A 127 51.51 -24.63 1.95
C LYS A 127 50.46 -23.82 1.19
N LEU A 128 50.86 -22.70 0.59
CA LEU A 128 49.97 -21.89 -0.26
C LEU A 128 49.54 -22.65 -1.53
N ARG A 129 50.47 -23.35 -2.20
CA ARG A 129 50.13 -24.20 -3.36
C ARG A 129 49.14 -25.32 -2.99
N LYS A 130 49.37 -26.03 -1.89
CA LYS A 130 48.42 -27.05 -1.40
C LYS A 130 47.06 -26.45 -1.05
N SER A 131 47.04 -25.24 -0.49
CA SER A 131 45.80 -24.53 -0.17
C SER A 131 45.02 -24.13 -1.43
N LEU A 132 45.72 -23.67 -2.46
CA LEU A 132 45.15 -23.35 -3.77
C LEU A 132 44.58 -24.59 -4.46
N GLU A 133 45.31 -25.70 -4.42
CA GLU A 133 44.86 -26.98 -5.01
C GLU A 133 43.55 -27.49 -4.39
N ILE A 134 43.39 -27.31 -3.06
CA ILE A 134 42.14 -27.64 -2.36
C ILE A 134 40.99 -26.71 -2.79
N VAL A 135 41.26 -25.42 -3.01
CA VAL A 135 40.26 -24.45 -3.46
C VAL A 135 39.82 -24.76 -4.89
N ASP A 136 40.77 -25.06 -5.78
CA ASP A 136 40.48 -25.40 -7.18
C ASP A 136 39.66 -26.70 -7.27
N ALA A 137 40.02 -27.73 -6.49
CA ALA A 137 39.26 -28.98 -6.43
C ALA A 137 37.81 -28.78 -5.91
N GLU A 138 37.60 -27.86 -4.97
CA GLU A 138 36.26 -27.59 -4.44
C GLU A 138 35.42 -26.72 -5.40
N MET A 139 36.07 -25.85 -6.18
CA MET A 139 35.44 -25.10 -7.28
C MET A 139 35.00 -26.01 -8.42
N GLU A 140 35.80 -27.02 -8.78
CA GLU A 140 35.45 -28.00 -9.80
C GLU A 140 34.20 -28.81 -9.40
N LYS A 141 34.13 -29.29 -8.16
CA LYS A 141 32.91 -29.95 -7.61
C LYS A 141 31.67 -29.06 -7.65
N TYR A 142 31.85 -27.75 -7.44
CA TYR A 142 30.74 -26.80 -7.52
C TYR A 142 30.21 -26.71 -8.96
N ASP A 143 31.09 -26.63 -9.95
CA ASP A 143 30.72 -26.54 -11.36
C ASP A 143 30.05 -27.83 -11.87
N GLU A 144 30.52 -29.01 -11.44
CA GLU A 144 29.85 -30.29 -11.70
C GLU A 144 28.41 -30.32 -11.16
N ARG A 145 28.18 -29.77 -9.97
CA ARG A 145 26.85 -29.69 -9.35
C ARG A 145 25.92 -28.75 -10.12
N VAL A 146 26.45 -27.64 -10.61
CA VAL A 146 25.71 -26.70 -11.47
C VAL A 146 25.35 -27.35 -12.80
N ASN A 147 26.28 -28.08 -13.42
CA ASN A 147 26.05 -28.77 -14.68
C ASN A 147 25.03 -29.91 -14.54
N SER A 148 25.09 -30.67 -13.44
CA SER A 148 24.09 -31.70 -13.10
C SER A 148 22.69 -31.10 -12.92
N MET A 149 22.56 -29.95 -12.26
CA MET A 149 21.27 -29.25 -12.15
C MET A 149 20.75 -28.72 -13.49
N LYS A 150 21.64 -28.30 -14.40
CA LYS A 150 21.25 -27.89 -15.76
C LYS A 150 20.77 -29.07 -16.58
N ALA A 151 21.46 -30.22 -16.51
CA ALA A 151 21.06 -31.44 -17.19
C ALA A 151 19.72 -31.98 -16.68
N ALA A 152 19.49 -31.98 -15.36
CA ALA A 152 18.21 -32.38 -14.77
C ALA A 152 17.03 -31.52 -15.27
N ARG A 153 17.24 -30.20 -15.43
CA ARG A 153 16.22 -29.29 -15.99
C ARG A 153 15.97 -29.48 -17.48
N ALA A 154 16.96 -29.96 -18.23
CA ALA A 154 16.79 -30.29 -19.64
C ALA A 154 15.95 -31.57 -19.81
N LEU A 155 16.05 -32.52 -18.88
CA LEU A 155 15.25 -33.75 -18.87
C LEU A 155 13.80 -33.54 -18.39
N GLU A 156 13.53 -32.58 -17.50
CA GLU A 156 12.17 -32.28 -16.99
C GLU A 156 11.23 -31.59 -18.01
N ASN A 157 11.71 -31.23 -19.21
CA ASN A 157 10.86 -30.70 -20.30
C ASN A 157 11.06 -31.47 -21.62
N PRO A 158 10.56 -32.71 -21.77
CA PRO A 158 10.64 -33.42 -23.05
C PRO A 158 9.53 -33.06 -24.05
N HIS A 159 8.54 -32.26 -23.66
CA HIS A 159 7.29 -32.09 -24.42
C HIS A 159 7.14 -30.71 -25.08
N GLU A 160 8.07 -30.32 -25.95
CA GLU A 160 7.80 -29.25 -26.93
C GLU A 160 8.63 -29.33 -28.23
N SER A 161 9.02 -30.53 -28.67
CA SER A 161 9.56 -30.75 -30.02
C SER A 161 8.88 -31.93 -30.70
N GLY A 162 7.74 -31.66 -31.33
CA GLY A 162 6.98 -32.64 -32.11
C GLY A 162 6.33 -32.02 -33.35
N ASN A 163 7.06 -32.09 -34.47
CA ASN A 163 6.59 -32.20 -35.86
C ASN A 163 5.23 -31.58 -36.24
N SER A 164 5.26 -30.47 -36.98
CA SER A 164 4.26 -30.20 -38.02
C SER A 164 4.93 -29.94 -39.36
N LYS A 165 4.80 -30.94 -40.23
CA LYS A 165 5.29 -31.00 -41.60
C LYS A 165 4.83 -29.80 -42.43
N LYS A 166 5.77 -29.28 -43.21
CA LYS A 166 5.62 -28.33 -44.31
C LYS A 166 4.43 -28.70 -45.21
N LYS A 167 3.46 -27.80 -45.36
CA LYS A 167 2.58 -27.73 -46.54
C LYS A 167 2.83 -26.39 -47.25
N LYS A 168 3.53 -26.48 -48.39
CA LYS A 168 3.72 -25.44 -49.39
C LYS A 168 2.36 -24.83 -49.77
N ARG A 169 2.21 -23.50 -49.70
CA ARG A 169 1.31 -22.76 -50.60
C ARG A 169 1.84 -21.34 -50.87
N THR A 170 2.61 -21.30 -51.95
CA THR A 170 2.70 -20.30 -53.03
C THR A 170 2.09 -18.90 -52.83
N TYR A 171 2.99 -17.91 -52.88
CA TYR A 171 2.91 -16.57 -53.50
C TYR A 171 1.56 -15.80 -53.50
N SER A 172 1.56 -14.65 -52.82
CA SER A 172 1.17 -13.37 -53.43
C SER A 172 1.78 -12.19 -52.67
N ASN A 173 2.46 -11.34 -53.44
CA ASN A 173 3.10 -10.08 -53.06
C ASN A 173 2.18 -9.09 -52.34
N SER A 174 2.69 -8.45 -51.28
CA SER A 174 2.66 -6.97 -51.17
C SER A 174 3.46 -6.48 -49.94
N VAL A 175 4.67 -6.03 -50.22
CA VAL A 175 5.31 -4.78 -49.76
C VAL A 175 4.82 -4.16 -48.44
N GLY A 176 5.68 -4.24 -47.42
CA GLY A 176 6.19 -3.07 -46.69
C GLY A 176 5.32 -2.43 -45.61
N LYS A 177 5.62 -2.73 -44.33
CA LYS A 177 5.93 -1.70 -43.32
C LYS A 177 6.48 -2.31 -42.03
N MET A 178 7.74 -1.97 -41.74
CA MET A 178 8.28 -2.01 -40.38
C MET A 178 7.44 -1.11 -39.47
N LYS A 179 7.08 -1.60 -38.27
CA LYS A 179 7.39 -0.96 -36.97
C LYS A 179 6.74 -1.66 -35.77
N SER A 180 7.54 -1.60 -34.69
CA SER A 180 7.23 -1.68 -33.27
C SER A 180 6.73 -2.99 -32.66
N SER A 181 7.66 -3.61 -31.94
CA SER A 181 7.50 -4.52 -30.81
C SER A 181 6.44 -4.06 -29.80
N GLY A 182 5.20 -4.54 -29.97
CA GLY A 182 4.22 -4.58 -28.89
C GLY A 182 4.44 -5.86 -28.07
N THR A 183 4.82 -5.71 -26.80
CA THR A 183 4.90 -6.83 -25.87
C THR A 183 3.51 -7.48 -25.72
N PRO A 184 3.38 -8.81 -25.87
CA PRO A 184 2.08 -9.47 -25.77
C PRO A 184 1.54 -9.31 -24.36
N THR A 185 0.42 -8.60 -24.24
CA THR A 185 -0.31 -8.45 -22.98
C THR A 185 -0.88 -9.82 -22.63
N LYS A 186 -0.24 -10.53 -21.70
CA LYS A 186 -0.74 -11.81 -21.18
C LYS A 186 -2.12 -11.56 -20.57
N GLU A 187 -3.17 -11.94 -21.30
CA GLU A 187 -4.49 -12.16 -20.73
C GLU A 187 -4.31 -13.00 -19.47
N ARG A 188 -4.61 -12.41 -18.32
CA ARG A 188 -4.66 -13.17 -17.08
C ARG A 188 -5.80 -14.14 -17.24
N LYS A 189 -5.50 -15.38 -17.63
CA LYS A 189 -6.42 -16.50 -17.54
C LYS A 189 -6.96 -16.52 -16.12
N TYR A 190 -8.19 -16.02 -15.92
CA TYR A 190 -8.87 -16.12 -14.64
C TYR A 190 -8.96 -17.61 -14.34
N LYS A 191 -8.43 -18.02 -13.20
CA LYS A 191 -8.50 -19.41 -12.75
C LYS A 191 -10.00 -19.74 -12.73
N LYS A 192 -10.44 -20.65 -13.60
CA LYS A 192 -11.82 -21.10 -13.67
C LYS A 192 -12.11 -21.69 -12.29
N TYR A 193 -12.85 -20.95 -11.46
CA TYR A 193 -13.19 -21.40 -10.12
C TYR A 193 -14.02 -22.65 -10.25
N ASP A 194 -13.83 -23.58 -9.31
CA ASP A 194 -14.60 -24.80 -9.29
C ASP A 194 -16.08 -24.47 -9.06
N LYS A 195 -16.97 -25.16 -9.77
CA LYS A 195 -18.41 -24.87 -9.70
C LYS A 195 -18.93 -25.13 -8.29
N GLU A 196 -18.44 -26.17 -7.65
CA GLU A 196 -18.80 -26.58 -6.28
C GLU A 196 -18.32 -25.55 -5.25
N GLU A 197 -17.08 -25.04 -5.40
CA GLU A 197 -16.55 -23.97 -4.54
C GLU A 197 -17.42 -22.71 -4.62
N GLN A 198 -17.86 -22.32 -5.83
CA GLN A 198 -18.73 -21.17 -5.98
C GLN A 198 -20.12 -21.39 -5.36
N GLN A 199 -20.67 -22.60 -5.47
CA GLN A 199 -21.95 -22.94 -4.85
C GLN A 199 -21.86 -22.88 -3.32
N LEU A 200 -20.80 -23.44 -2.73
CA LEU A 200 -20.58 -23.36 -1.27
C LEU A 200 -20.41 -21.91 -0.79
N ILE A 201 -19.63 -21.09 -1.51
CA ILE A 201 -19.47 -19.67 -1.16
C ILE A 201 -20.81 -18.95 -1.23
N ARG A 202 -21.66 -19.23 -2.22
CA ARG A 202 -23.01 -18.63 -2.34
C ARG A 202 -23.90 -19.05 -1.18
N ALA A 203 -24.00 -20.34 -0.89
CA ALA A 203 -24.82 -20.85 0.21
C ALA A 203 -24.42 -20.26 1.57
N ILE A 204 -23.12 -20.17 1.86
CA ILE A 204 -22.61 -19.53 3.08
C ILE A 204 -22.91 -18.03 3.08
N THR A 205 -22.85 -17.37 1.92
CA THR A 205 -23.19 -15.95 1.79
C THR A 205 -24.67 -15.70 2.08
N ASP A 206 -25.56 -16.58 1.63
CA ASP A 206 -27.00 -16.43 1.84
C ASP A 206 -27.38 -16.61 3.31
N LYS A 207 -26.85 -17.63 3.99
CA LYS A 207 -27.02 -17.80 5.45
C LYS A 207 -26.40 -16.66 6.25
N TYR A 208 -25.21 -16.20 5.84
CA TYR A 208 -24.58 -15.04 6.45
C TYR A 208 -25.43 -13.76 6.28
N ALA A 209 -26.05 -13.58 5.11
CA ALA A 209 -26.94 -12.46 4.83
C ALA A 209 -28.19 -12.51 5.72
N GLN A 210 -28.81 -13.68 5.88
CA GLN A 210 -29.98 -13.85 6.77
C GLN A 210 -29.65 -13.47 8.22
N ILE A 211 -28.52 -13.94 8.76
CA ILE A 211 -28.10 -13.59 10.12
C ILE A 211 -27.79 -12.09 10.25
N ARG A 212 -27.27 -11.47 9.19
CA ARG A 212 -27.03 -10.02 9.14
C ARG A 212 -28.31 -9.18 9.08
N LEU A 213 -29.46 -9.77 8.73
CA LEU A 213 -30.76 -9.08 8.82
C LEU A 213 -31.20 -8.94 10.28
N THR A 214 -30.94 -9.93 11.12
CA THR A 214 -31.36 -9.92 12.54
C THR A 214 -30.29 -9.38 13.48
N LYS A 215 -28.99 -9.50 13.12
CA LYS A 215 -27.87 -9.09 13.98
C LYS A 215 -26.87 -8.22 13.20
N HIS A 216 -26.50 -7.08 13.80
CA HIS A 216 -25.50 -6.20 13.21
C HIS A 216 -24.09 -6.82 13.19
N TYR A 217 -23.77 -7.77 14.09
CA TYR A 217 -22.45 -8.42 14.13
C TYR A 217 -22.60 -9.94 14.26
N THR A 218 -21.71 -10.68 13.59
CA THR A 218 -21.64 -12.14 13.65
C THR A 218 -20.38 -12.52 14.42
N SER A 219 -20.54 -13.26 15.51
CA SER A 219 -19.41 -13.69 16.34
C SER A 219 -18.50 -14.66 15.56
N LYS A 220 -17.28 -14.91 16.07
CA LYS A 220 -16.36 -15.87 15.43
C LYS A 220 -16.92 -17.29 15.48
N GLU A 221 -17.58 -17.64 16.58
CA GLU A 221 -18.22 -18.95 16.80
C GLU A 221 -19.44 -19.14 15.90
N GLU A 222 -20.31 -18.12 15.83
CA GLU A 222 -21.46 -18.12 14.90
C GLU A 222 -20.99 -18.26 13.45
N TRP A 223 -19.93 -17.55 13.05
CA TRP A 223 -19.35 -17.67 11.72
C TRP A 223 -18.84 -19.09 11.43
N SER A 224 -18.12 -19.71 12.37
CA SER A 224 -17.67 -21.10 12.21
C SER A 224 -18.85 -22.05 12.09
N LYS A 225 -19.88 -21.88 12.93
CA LYS A 225 -21.11 -22.69 12.88
C LYS A 225 -21.81 -22.58 11.53
N ILE A 226 -21.96 -21.37 10.96
CA ILE A 226 -22.55 -21.18 9.62
C ILE A 226 -21.74 -21.98 8.57
N VAL A 227 -20.41 -21.89 8.61
CA VAL A 227 -19.55 -22.56 7.62
C VAL A 227 -19.66 -24.08 7.77
N GLU A 228 -19.61 -24.61 8.99
CA GLU A 228 -19.68 -26.04 9.28
C GLU A 228 -21.06 -26.62 8.92
N ASP A 229 -22.15 -25.97 9.34
CA ASP A 229 -23.52 -26.39 9.01
C ASP A 229 -23.74 -26.39 7.49
N THR A 230 -23.24 -25.37 6.78
CA THR A 230 -23.40 -25.31 5.31
C THR A 230 -22.54 -26.35 4.58
N LYS A 231 -21.33 -26.63 5.07
CA LYS A 231 -20.50 -27.70 4.52
C LYS A 231 -21.16 -29.05 4.70
N LYS A 232 -21.72 -29.31 5.89
CA LYS A 232 -22.45 -30.54 6.20
C LYS A 232 -23.68 -30.72 5.31
N GLU A 233 -24.50 -29.67 5.16
CA GLU A 233 -25.68 -29.70 4.28
C GLU A 233 -25.34 -29.96 2.81
N MET A 234 -24.20 -29.48 2.34
CA MET A 234 -23.75 -29.67 0.96
C MET A 234 -22.90 -30.93 0.75
N GLY A 235 -22.64 -31.73 1.79
CA GLY A 235 -21.74 -32.88 1.72
C GLY A 235 -20.28 -32.52 1.40
N MET A 236 -19.83 -31.33 1.80
CA MET A 236 -18.49 -30.78 1.54
C MET A 236 -17.63 -30.67 2.82
N GLU A 237 -17.78 -31.63 3.74
CA GLU A 237 -17.10 -31.64 5.05
C GLU A 237 -15.57 -31.68 4.89
N ASP A 238 -15.08 -32.49 3.95
CA ASP A 238 -13.65 -32.67 3.65
C ASP A 238 -12.99 -31.48 2.94
N TRP A 239 -13.76 -30.43 2.62
CA TRP A 239 -13.27 -29.34 1.81
C TRP A 239 -12.34 -28.40 2.60
N SER A 240 -11.04 -28.43 2.27
CA SER A 240 -9.95 -27.86 3.08
C SER A 240 -9.72 -26.34 2.97
N LEU A 241 -10.69 -25.57 2.44
CA LEU A 241 -10.50 -24.13 2.34
C LEU A 241 -10.45 -23.47 3.72
N ALA A 242 -9.32 -22.83 4.02
CA ALA A 242 -9.11 -22.17 5.31
C ALA A 242 -10.22 -21.13 5.60
N HIS A 243 -10.79 -21.16 6.82
CA HIS A 243 -11.91 -20.31 7.25
C HIS A 243 -11.71 -18.82 6.93
N HIS A 244 -10.48 -18.30 7.05
CA HIS A 244 -10.18 -16.89 6.80
C HIS A 244 -10.29 -16.48 5.32
N LEU A 245 -10.01 -17.40 4.38
CA LEU A 245 -10.17 -17.15 2.93
C LEU A 245 -11.65 -17.19 2.56
N LEU A 246 -12.38 -18.16 3.12
CA LEU A 246 -13.82 -18.30 2.97
C LEU A 246 -14.53 -17.04 3.45
N LYS A 247 -14.19 -16.55 4.64
CA LYS A 247 -14.70 -15.29 5.19
C LYS A 247 -14.47 -14.10 4.28
N LYS A 248 -13.26 -13.95 3.72
CA LYS A 248 -12.96 -12.86 2.77
C LYS A 248 -13.80 -12.95 1.50
N ARG A 249 -13.96 -14.14 0.93
CA ARG A 249 -14.74 -14.35 -0.30
C ARG A 249 -16.22 -14.11 -0.07
N VAL A 250 -16.78 -14.66 1.01
CA VAL A 250 -18.19 -14.44 1.41
C VAL A 250 -18.46 -12.97 1.71
N THR A 251 -17.56 -12.29 2.43
CA THR A 251 -17.70 -10.84 2.68
C THR A 251 -17.69 -10.05 1.37
N TRP A 252 -16.79 -10.39 0.44
CA TRP A 252 -16.75 -9.75 -0.87
C TRP A 252 -18.02 -10.04 -1.69
N TYR A 253 -18.50 -11.29 -1.67
CA TYR A 253 -19.74 -11.69 -2.35
C TYR A 253 -20.94 -10.94 -1.76
N TYR A 254 -21.11 -10.92 -0.45
CA TYR A 254 -22.13 -10.16 0.26
C TYR A 254 -22.13 -8.66 -0.10
N ILE A 255 -20.95 -8.03 -0.14
CA ILE A 255 -20.82 -6.60 -0.48
C ILE A 255 -21.15 -6.34 -1.95
N SER A 256 -20.79 -7.26 -2.85
CA SER A 256 -20.96 -7.13 -4.30
C SER A 256 -22.30 -7.64 -4.82
N HIS A 257 -23.05 -8.43 -4.05
CA HIS A 257 -24.32 -9.00 -4.51
C HIS A 257 -25.52 -8.05 -4.33
N PRO A 258 -26.51 -8.10 -5.24
CA PRO A 258 -27.74 -7.30 -5.17
C PRO A 258 -28.61 -7.55 -3.94
N LEU A 259 -28.38 -8.63 -3.18
CA LEU A 259 -29.09 -8.87 -1.92
C LEU A 259 -28.87 -7.74 -0.90
N LYS A 260 -27.76 -6.99 -0.99
CA LYS A 260 -27.60 -5.74 -0.25
C LYS A 260 -28.66 -4.70 -0.62
N LYS A 261 -29.16 -4.68 -1.87
CA LYS A 261 -30.28 -3.84 -2.32
C LYS A 261 -31.64 -4.33 -1.77
N GLN A 262 -31.79 -5.62 -1.46
CA GLN A 262 -32.98 -6.16 -0.77
C GLN A 262 -32.89 -6.00 0.76
N ALA A 263 -31.71 -6.12 1.38
CA ALA A 263 -31.49 -5.71 2.77
C ALA A 263 -31.69 -4.19 2.94
N VAL A 264 -31.45 -3.40 1.88
CA VAL A 264 -31.84 -1.98 1.80
C VAL A 264 -33.37 -1.80 1.66
N ARG A 265 -34.15 -2.82 1.26
CA ARG A 265 -35.62 -2.80 1.40
C ARG A 265 -36.07 -3.05 2.85
N LEU A 266 -35.23 -3.65 3.70
CA LEU A 266 -35.42 -3.62 5.16
C LEU A 266 -35.18 -2.22 5.78
N ASN A 267 -34.90 -1.18 4.98
CA ASN A 267 -35.05 0.23 5.41
C ASN A 267 -36.49 0.58 5.84
N HIS A 268 -37.42 -0.36 5.87
CA HIS A 268 -38.66 -0.20 6.62
C HIS A 268 -38.40 0.10 8.11
N TYR A 269 -37.34 -0.49 8.70
CA TYR A 269 -36.84 -0.13 10.04
C TYR A 269 -36.26 1.30 10.11
N VAL A 270 -35.81 1.89 8.98
CA VAL A 270 -35.29 3.28 8.95
C VAL A 270 -36.42 4.31 9.00
N LYS A 271 -37.66 3.94 8.64
CA LYS A 271 -38.82 4.83 8.84
C LYS A 271 -39.27 4.85 10.30
N GLU A 272 -39.37 3.69 10.94
CA GLU A 272 -39.71 3.57 12.36
C GLU A 272 -38.63 4.19 13.25
N ASP A 273 -37.34 4.02 12.91
CA ASP A 273 -36.22 4.70 13.59
C ASP A 273 -36.32 6.23 13.57
N LYS A 274 -36.86 6.83 12.49
CA LYS A 274 -36.94 8.29 12.36
C LYS A 274 -37.95 8.89 13.32
N GLU A 275 -39.09 8.23 13.53
CA GLU A 275 -40.10 8.71 14.47
C GLU A 275 -39.59 8.63 15.91
N VAL A 276 -38.98 7.50 16.29
CA VAL A 276 -38.36 7.33 17.61
C VAL A 276 -37.23 8.35 17.83
N ILE A 277 -36.36 8.56 16.84
CA ILE A 277 -35.29 9.57 16.92
C ILE A 277 -35.88 10.99 17.02
N ASN A 278 -36.95 11.30 16.29
CA ASN A 278 -37.60 12.62 16.38
C ASN A 278 -38.19 12.85 17.77
N LYS A 279 -38.90 11.87 18.33
CA LYS A 279 -39.45 11.96 19.70
C LYS A 279 -38.34 12.12 20.74
N LEU A 280 -37.30 11.29 20.67
CA LEU A 280 -36.13 11.40 21.55
C LEU A 280 -35.40 12.73 21.40
N TYR A 281 -35.31 13.25 20.18
CA TYR A 281 -34.67 14.54 19.91
C TYR A 281 -35.45 15.69 20.55
N VAL A 282 -36.78 15.70 20.43
CA VAL A 282 -37.63 16.71 21.08
C VAL A 282 -37.50 16.64 22.60
N LYS A 283 -37.55 15.44 23.19
CA LYS A 283 -37.31 15.24 24.64
C LYS A 283 -35.92 15.71 25.07
N TYR A 284 -34.90 15.46 24.24
CA TYR A 284 -33.53 15.91 24.50
C TYR A 284 -33.40 17.44 24.46
N CYS A 285 -34.05 18.10 23.49
CA CYS A 285 -34.08 19.57 23.42
C CYS A 285 -34.79 20.17 24.64
N GLN A 286 -35.95 19.64 25.03
CA GLN A 286 -36.67 20.08 26.23
C GLN A 286 -35.82 19.89 27.50
N ALA A 287 -35.13 18.76 27.63
CA ALA A 287 -34.22 18.53 28.75
C ALA A 287 -33.05 19.52 28.74
N LYS A 288 -32.51 19.86 27.56
CA LYS A 288 -31.43 20.85 27.40
C LYS A 288 -31.89 22.26 27.77
N GLU A 289 -33.07 22.66 27.30
CA GLU A 289 -33.69 23.95 27.63
C GLU A 289 -33.96 24.07 29.13
N ALA A 290 -34.44 23.01 29.78
CA ALA A 290 -34.72 22.99 31.21
C ALA A 290 -33.48 23.21 32.10
N VAL A 291 -32.27 22.89 31.60
CA VAL A 291 -31.00 23.13 32.28
C VAL A 291 -30.27 24.34 31.67
N ASN A 292 -30.99 25.30 31.08
CA ASN A 292 -30.42 26.51 30.46
C ASN A 292 -29.28 26.21 29.48
N ASN A 293 -29.43 25.17 28.65
CA ASN A 293 -28.44 24.67 27.69
C ASN A 293 -27.14 24.12 28.30
N GLU A 294 -27.02 24.03 29.62
CA GLU A 294 -25.85 23.44 30.29
C GLU A 294 -25.71 21.93 30.02
N LEU A 295 -24.58 21.35 30.40
CA LEU A 295 -24.31 19.94 30.20
C LEU A 295 -25.31 19.08 30.98
N LEU A 296 -26.08 18.26 30.26
CA LEU A 296 -26.98 17.31 30.91
C LEU A 296 -26.16 16.30 31.73
N PRO A 297 -26.65 15.87 32.91
CA PRO A 297 -25.97 14.86 33.72
C PRO A 297 -25.70 13.58 32.93
N ASP A 298 -24.58 12.92 33.23
CA ASP A 298 -24.21 11.67 32.59
C ASP A 298 -25.31 10.61 32.78
N GLY A 299 -25.64 9.92 31.68
CA GLY A 299 -26.71 8.92 31.65
C GLY A 299 -28.13 9.47 31.46
N HIS A 300 -28.35 10.80 31.43
CA HIS A 300 -29.69 11.36 31.23
C HIS A 300 -30.29 10.99 29.87
N VAL A 301 -29.48 11.03 28.81
CA VAL A 301 -29.91 10.59 27.46
C VAL A 301 -30.25 9.11 27.43
N GLU A 302 -29.52 8.29 28.18
CA GLU A 302 -29.79 6.85 28.26
C GLU A 302 -31.10 6.57 28.99
N LYS A 303 -31.45 7.40 29.99
CA LYS A 303 -32.76 7.34 30.65
C LYS A 303 -33.88 7.71 29.68
N LEU A 304 -33.74 8.80 28.92
CA LEU A 304 -34.73 9.19 27.91
C LEU A 304 -34.94 8.09 26.86
N VAL A 305 -33.85 7.46 26.41
CA VAL A 305 -33.92 6.34 25.46
C VAL A 305 -34.57 5.10 26.07
N LYS A 306 -34.27 4.77 27.34
CA LYS A 306 -34.92 3.64 28.03
C LYS A 306 -36.40 3.88 28.29
N GLU A 307 -36.79 5.10 28.60
CA GLU A 307 -38.18 5.49 28.84
C GLU A 307 -39.00 5.42 27.54
N GLU A 308 -38.48 5.97 26.43
CA GLU A 308 -39.17 5.92 25.13
C GLU A 308 -39.28 4.50 24.57
N LEU A 309 -38.32 3.62 24.89
CA LEU A 309 -38.33 2.23 24.47
C LEU A 309 -39.08 1.30 25.46
N ALA A 310 -39.53 1.80 26.61
CA ALA A 310 -40.22 0.98 27.62
C ALA A 310 -41.55 0.41 27.12
N ASP A 311 -42.22 1.14 26.22
CA ASP A 311 -43.48 0.75 25.59
C ASP A 311 -43.28 -0.17 24.37
N SER A 312 -42.03 -0.43 23.98
CA SER A 312 -41.66 -1.36 22.90
C SER A 312 -41.01 -2.60 23.51
N PRO A 313 -41.79 -3.64 23.87
CA PRO A 313 -41.31 -4.76 24.69
C PRO A 313 -40.28 -5.69 24.02
N ASP A 314 -39.81 -5.40 22.81
CA ASP A 314 -38.96 -6.32 22.06
C ASP A 314 -37.85 -5.60 21.25
N GLU A 315 -36.68 -6.24 21.21
CA GLU A 315 -35.54 -6.07 20.28
C GLU A 315 -34.40 -5.06 20.59
N GLY A 316 -34.55 -4.12 21.52
CA GLY A 316 -33.55 -3.08 21.75
C GLY A 316 -32.46 -3.40 22.79
N GLY A 317 -31.58 -4.38 22.59
CA GLY A 317 -30.44 -4.62 23.50
C GLY A 317 -29.57 -3.37 23.73
N THR A 318 -28.65 -3.37 24.71
CA THR A 318 -27.77 -2.22 25.09
C THR A 318 -27.09 -1.51 23.90
N SER A 319 -26.91 -2.22 22.79
CA SER A 319 -26.42 -1.68 21.52
C SER A 319 -27.32 -0.60 20.91
N MET A 320 -28.65 -0.72 20.99
CA MET A 320 -29.59 0.25 20.40
C MET A 320 -29.64 1.55 21.21
N ILE A 321 -29.56 1.45 22.55
CA ILE A 321 -29.50 2.63 23.43
C ILE A 321 -28.32 3.53 23.05
N THR A 322 -27.16 2.92 22.81
CA THR A 322 -25.95 3.64 22.40
C THR A 322 -26.11 4.30 21.03
N VAL A 323 -26.77 3.63 20.08
CA VAL A 323 -27.01 4.17 18.73
C VAL A 323 -27.95 5.38 18.77
N TYR A 324 -29.06 5.29 19.50
CA TYR A 324 -30.00 6.41 19.63
C TYR A 324 -29.37 7.60 20.37
N LYS A 325 -28.64 7.35 21.48
CA LYS A 325 -27.87 8.38 22.20
C LYS A 325 -26.96 9.16 21.26
N TYR A 326 -26.16 8.46 20.45
CA TYR A 326 -25.23 9.10 19.53
C TYR A 326 -25.94 9.89 18.42
N ARG A 327 -27.02 9.33 17.84
CA ARG A 327 -27.78 10.00 16.77
C ARG A 327 -28.47 11.27 17.26
N VAL A 328 -29.06 11.25 18.45
CA VAL A 328 -29.73 12.41 19.07
C VAL A 328 -28.71 13.51 19.39
N GLN A 329 -27.59 13.16 20.02
CA GLN A 329 -26.52 14.12 20.32
C GLN A 329 -25.90 14.72 19.05
N ALA A 330 -25.61 13.90 18.04
CA ALA A 330 -25.05 14.37 16.77
C ALA A 330 -26.01 15.33 16.04
N ARG A 331 -27.32 15.07 16.10
CA ARG A 331 -28.33 15.96 15.54
C ARG A 331 -28.38 17.30 16.28
N PHE A 332 -28.34 17.27 17.61
CA PHE A 332 -28.35 18.49 18.43
C PHE A 332 -27.15 19.39 18.14
N VAL A 333 -25.94 18.82 18.07
CA VAL A 333 -24.73 19.55 17.68
C VAL A 333 -24.84 20.18 16.29
N LYS A 334 -25.53 19.50 15.37
CA LYS A 334 -25.72 19.97 14.00
C LYS A 334 -26.73 21.12 13.90
N GLU A 335 -27.82 21.06 14.67
CA GLU A 335 -28.90 22.06 14.63
C GLU A 335 -28.61 23.26 15.56
N HIS A 336 -27.78 23.09 16.58
CA HIS A 336 -27.42 24.13 17.56
C HIS A 336 -25.89 24.35 17.67
N PRO A 337 -25.19 24.69 16.58
CA PRO A 337 -23.74 24.91 16.61
C PRO A 337 -23.32 26.05 17.57
N GLU A 338 -24.18 27.04 17.80
CA GLU A 338 -23.97 28.19 18.68
C GLU A 338 -23.82 27.82 20.17
N LEU A 339 -24.38 26.68 20.59
CA LEU A 339 -24.26 26.21 21.97
C LEU A 339 -22.92 25.52 22.25
N PHE A 340 -22.16 25.20 21.21
CA PHE A 340 -20.86 24.53 21.31
C PHE A 340 -19.68 25.45 20.93
N SER A 341 -19.95 26.71 20.59
CA SER A 341 -18.95 27.66 20.09
C SER A 341 -18.13 28.37 21.17
N GLU A 342 -18.33 28.11 22.47
CA GLU A 342 -17.45 28.70 23.49
C GLU A 342 -16.01 28.17 23.46
N ALA A 343 -15.78 26.97 22.90
CA ALA A 343 -14.44 26.53 22.55
C ALA A 343 -13.81 27.33 21.38
N GLY A 344 -14.63 28.09 20.65
CA GLY A 344 -14.24 28.94 19.51
C GLY A 344 -13.88 30.38 19.86
N LYS A 345 -14.10 30.85 21.11
CA LYS A 345 -13.62 32.19 21.54
C LYS A 345 -12.10 32.30 21.48
N LEU A 346 -11.37 31.19 21.66
CA LEU A 346 -9.91 31.11 21.52
C LEU A 346 -9.44 31.25 20.05
N ASP A 347 -10.31 30.92 19.08
CA ASP A 347 -10.03 31.05 17.65
C ASP A 347 -10.35 32.46 17.11
N GLU A 348 -11.25 33.22 17.75
CA GLU A 348 -11.53 34.61 17.36
C GLU A 348 -10.34 35.54 17.65
N ASP A 349 -9.70 35.42 18.82
CA ASP A 349 -8.47 36.16 19.14
C ASP A 349 -7.30 35.78 18.21
N GLN A 350 -7.29 34.54 17.67
CA GLN A 350 -6.31 34.09 16.68
C GLN A 350 -6.63 34.53 15.24
N LYS A 351 -7.90 34.79 14.91
CA LYS A 351 -8.29 35.33 13.60
C LYS A 351 -7.72 36.72 13.38
N GLU A 352 -7.60 37.52 14.43
CA GLU A 352 -7.01 38.87 14.39
C GLU A 352 -5.47 38.88 14.32
N TRP A 353 -4.81 37.72 14.41
CA TRP A 353 -3.36 37.67 14.30
C TRP A 353 -2.89 38.07 12.90
N THR A 354 -1.98 39.02 12.87
CA THR A 354 -1.18 39.35 11.68
C THR A 354 -0.45 38.10 11.18
N GLN A 355 -0.15 38.04 9.87
CA GLN A 355 0.59 36.91 9.29
C GLN A 355 1.92 36.66 10.01
N ALA A 356 2.61 37.73 10.41
CA ALA A 356 3.86 37.64 11.18
C ALA A 356 3.66 36.99 12.56
N GLN A 357 2.55 37.26 13.26
CA GLN A 357 2.23 36.61 14.53
C GLN A 357 1.94 35.10 14.34
N ARG A 358 1.26 34.73 13.25
CA ARG A 358 1.00 33.31 12.90
C ARG A 358 2.29 32.57 12.56
N GLU A 359 3.20 33.19 11.82
CA GLU A 359 4.51 32.61 11.49
C GLU A 359 5.39 32.43 12.74
N ARG A 360 5.42 33.42 13.64
CA ARG A 360 6.10 33.32 14.94
C ARG A 360 5.50 32.22 15.82
N PHE A 361 4.17 32.13 15.89
CA PHE A 361 3.49 31.07 16.63
C PHE A 361 3.84 29.68 16.11
N LYS A 362 3.90 29.50 14.79
CA LYS A 362 4.28 28.23 14.18
C LYS A 362 5.73 27.84 14.49
N LEU A 363 6.66 28.80 14.47
CA LEU A 363 8.05 28.56 14.88
C LEU A 363 8.15 28.11 16.34
N LEU A 364 7.35 28.72 17.21
CA LEU A 364 7.26 28.33 18.62
C LEU A 364 6.69 26.90 18.78
N GLU A 365 5.65 26.53 18.03
CA GLU A 365 5.12 25.16 18.04
C GLU A 365 6.15 24.12 17.55
N ASP A 366 6.88 24.44 16.49
CA ASP A 366 7.91 23.56 15.91
C ASP A 366 9.09 23.37 16.89
N GLU A 367 9.55 24.44 17.53
CA GLU A 367 10.63 24.38 18.53
C GLU A 367 10.19 23.64 19.80
N LEU A 368 8.95 23.88 20.26
CA LEU A 368 8.38 23.17 21.40
C LEU A 368 8.25 21.67 21.12
N ALA A 369 7.79 21.31 19.90
CA ALA A 369 7.71 19.91 19.47
C ALA A 369 9.08 19.25 19.41
N LYS A 370 10.12 19.97 18.98
CA LYS A 370 11.51 19.51 18.96
C LYS A 370 12.01 19.22 20.38
N ARG A 371 11.87 20.16 21.31
CA ARG A 371 12.27 19.98 22.73
C ARG A 371 11.51 18.85 23.44
N ILE A 372 10.22 18.70 23.17
CA ILE A 372 9.42 17.58 23.70
C ILE A 372 9.92 16.24 23.17
N ASN A 373 10.38 16.18 21.91
CA ASN A 373 10.93 14.94 21.34
C ASN A 373 12.33 14.62 21.89
N GLU A 374 13.15 15.63 22.14
CA GLU A 374 14.45 15.48 22.82
C GLU A 374 14.27 14.95 24.24
N LEU A 375 13.29 15.47 25.00
CA LEU A 375 12.93 14.96 26.33
C LEU A 375 12.37 13.52 26.32
N LYS A 376 11.85 13.06 25.17
CA LYS A 376 11.35 11.69 24.98
C LYS A 376 12.43 10.72 24.47
N ALA A 377 13.64 11.19 24.18
CA ALA A 377 14.72 10.34 23.70
C ALA A 377 15.11 9.28 24.76
N PRO A 378 15.61 8.10 24.35
CA PRO A 378 16.00 7.05 25.28
C PRO A 378 17.09 7.54 26.24
N PRO A 379 17.07 7.11 27.53
CA PRO A 379 16.42 5.88 28.01
C PRO A 379 14.99 6.03 28.56
N THR A 380 14.45 7.25 28.71
CA THR A 380 13.26 7.45 29.55
C THR A 380 11.96 7.03 28.90
N ASN A 381 11.77 7.18 27.58
CA ASN A 381 10.58 6.80 26.76
C ASN A 381 9.19 7.18 27.33
N LYS A 382 9.14 7.81 28.50
CA LYS A 382 7.95 8.27 29.21
C LYS A 382 7.68 9.69 28.77
N ALA A 383 6.41 10.03 28.61
CA ALA A 383 6.05 11.42 28.37
C ALA A 383 6.51 12.27 29.56
N PRO A 384 7.06 13.48 29.31
CA PRO A 384 7.38 14.41 30.39
C PRO A 384 6.14 14.68 31.23
N GLY A 385 6.33 14.82 32.55
CA GLY A 385 5.25 15.14 33.48
C GLY A 385 4.61 16.48 33.13
N LYS A 386 3.36 16.69 33.54
CA LYS A 386 2.59 17.90 33.23
C LYS A 386 3.34 19.19 33.64
N GLY A 387 3.92 19.22 34.84
CA GLY A 387 4.71 20.37 35.30
C GLY A 387 5.93 20.68 34.43
N LEU A 388 6.67 19.65 34.02
CA LEU A 388 7.83 19.82 33.13
C LEU A 388 7.44 20.32 31.74
N LEU A 389 6.23 19.98 31.27
CA LEU A 389 5.68 20.50 30.02
C LEU A 389 5.26 21.97 30.15
N ASP A 390 4.65 22.35 31.28
CA ASP A 390 4.29 23.74 31.56
C ASP A 390 5.56 24.62 31.64
N ASP A 391 6.59 24.17 32.38
CA ASP A 391 7.89 24.86 32.50
C ASP A 391 8.60 24.99 31.14
N LEU A 392 8.52 23.95 30.30
CA LEU A 392 9.11 23.97 28.96
C LEU A 392 8.40 24.97 28.05
N VAL A 393 7.07 25.08 28.14
CA VAL A 393 6.29 26.06 27.39
C VAL A 393 6.62 27.48 27.84
N GLU A 394 6.71 27.74 29.13
CA GLU A 394 7.09 29.07 29.65
C GLU A 394 8.52 29.45 29.29
N SER A 395 9.48 28.53 29.47
CA SER A 395 10.88 28.75 29.08
C SER A 395 11.03 29.03 27.59
N THR A 396 10.34 28.28 26.72
CA THR A 396 10.41 28.48 25.27
C THR A 396 9.72 29.78 24.85
N LYS A 397 8.62 30.19 25.51
CA LYS A 397 8.01 31.50 25.29
C LYS A 397 8.93 32.65 25.70
N MET A 398 9.61 32.52 26.83
CA MET A 398 10.52 33.53 27.35
C MET A 398 11.73 33.70 26.42
N GLU A 399 12.33 32.60 25.97
CA GLU A 399 13.49 32.60 25.06
C GLU A 399 13.19 33.21 23.69
N TRP A 400 11.95 33.06 23.22
CA TRP A 400 11.50 33.61 21.93
C TRP A 400 10.82 34.97 22.03
N ASP A 401 10.78 35.58 23.22
CA ASP A 401 10.10 36.85 23.50
C ASP A 401 8.61 36.83 23.05
N MET A 402 7.92 35.77 23.44
CA MET A 402 6.56 35.42 22.99
C MET A 402 5.58 35.23 24.15
N MET A 403 5.80 35.92 25.26
CA MET A 403 4.96 35.79 26.47
C MET A 403 3.49 36.15 26.24
N GLN A 404 3.20 37.01 25.26
CA GLN A 404 1.82 37.37 24.89
C GLN A 404 1.01 36.26 24.19
N PHE A 405 1.63 35.14 23.79
CA PHE A 405 0.91 34.09 23.06
C PHE A 405 0.23 33.08 24.01
N PRO A 406 -1.08 32.81 23.85
CA PRO A 406 -1.84 31.91 24.72
C PRO A 406 -1.61 30.42 24.38
N LEU A 407 -0.37 29.94 24.43
CA LEU A 407 -0.09 28.49 24.41
C LEU A 407 -0.30 27.89 25.81
N LYS A 408 -1.17 26.89 25.90
CA LYS A 408 -1.30 25.99 27.07
C LYS A 408 -0.56 24.69 26.78
N ALA A 409 0.11 24.09 27.76
CA ALA A 409 0.87 22.85 27.53
C ALA A 409 0.00 21.66 27.10
N SER A 410 -1.29 21.69 27.38
CA SER A 410 -2.26 20.70 26.89
C SER A 410 -2.48 20.73 25.37
N ALA A 411 -2.14 21.84 24.71
CA ALA A 411 -2.30 22.02 23.26
C ALA A 411 -1.08 21.55 22.45
N ALA A 412 0.06 21.28 23.11
CA ALA A 412 1.27 20.84 22.43
C ALA A 412 1.04 19.48 21.73
N PRO A 413 1.29 19.36 20.41
CA PRO A 413 0.97 18.16 19.65
C PRO A 413 1.84 16.98 20.09
N THR A 414 1.33 16.15 20.99
CA THR A 414 1.93 14.85 21.31
C THR A 414 1.65 13.88 20.16
N ARG A 415 2.41 14.02 19.08
CA ARG A 415 2.31 13.17 17.89
C ARG A 415 2.73 11.74 18.27
N LYS A 416 1.78 10.91 18.71
CA LYS A 416 1.98 9.48 18.98
C LYS A 416 2.25 8.73 17.67
N ARG A 417 3.47 8.80 17.16
CA ARG A 417 3.97 7.83 16.18
C ARG A 417 4.47 6.61 16.95
N SER A 418 3.66 5.56 17.01
CA SER A 418 4.13 4.23 17.43
C SER A 418 5.32 3.83 16.54
N PRO A 419 6.48 3.42 17.08
CA PRO A 419 7.54 2.88 16.27
C PRO A 419 7.07 1.52 15.74
N ARG A 420 6.66 1.50 14.48
CA ARG A 420 6.35 0.28 13.75
C ARG A 420 7.67 -0.48 13.59
N ARG A 421 7.88 -1.48 14.45
CA ARG A 421 8.98 -2.44 14.45
C ARG A 421 9.12 -3.05 13.05
N GLU A 422 10.01 -2.47 12.25
CA GLU A 422 10.34 -2.92 10.91
C GLU A 422 11.29 -4.12 11.03
N LYS A 423 10.72 -5.33 10.98
CA LYS A 423 11.52 -6.55 10.83
C LYS A 423 12.21 -6.49 9.46
N ARG A 424 13.49 -6.12 9.45
CA ARG A 424 14.40 -6.30 8.31
C ARG A 424 14.49 -7.80 8.01
N LYS A 425 13.81 -8.24 6.93
CA LYS A 425 14.10 -9.50 6.25
C LYS A 425 15.09 -9.20 5.13
N THR A 426 16.31 -9.68 5.31
CA THR A 426 17.31 -9.88 4.26
C THR A 426 16.73 -10.82 3.20
N GLY A 427 16.95 -10.47 1.93
CA GLY A 427 16.33 -11.11 0.78
C GLY A 427 17.23 -12.18 0.15
N GLU A 428 16.66 -13.35 -0.08
CA GLU A 428 17.13 -14.33 -1.06
C GLU A 428 16.12 -14.34 -2.22
N LYS A 429 16.54 -13.91 -3.41
CA LYS A 429 15.72 -13.91 -4.63
C LYS A 429 16.00 -15.19 -5.43
N ARG A 430 15.03 -16.11 -5.48
CA ARG A 430 14.78 -16.91 -6.69
C ARG A 430 13.59 -16.32 -7.45
N LYS A 431 13.80 -16.16 -8.75
CA LYS A 431 12.93 -15.56 -9.78
C LYS A 431 11.52 -16.16 -9.75
N THR A 432 10.49 -15.32 -9.77
CA THR A 432 9.29 -15.48 -10.61
C THR A 432 8.41 -14.23 -10.55
N GLY A 433 8.11 -13.68 -11.73
CA GLY A 433 6.86 -12.96 -12.03
C GLY A 433 6.52 -11.72 -11.20
N GLU A 434 7.23 -10.62 -11.44
CA GLU A 434 6.94 -9.30 -10.88
C GLU A 434 5.58 -8.75 -11.39
N LYS A 435 4.50 -9.06 -10.67
CA LYS A 435 3.29 -8.24 -10.68
C LYS A 435 3.62 -6.95 -9.91
N LYS A 436 3.68 -5.82 -10.61
CA LYS A 436 3.71 -4.47 -10.00
C LYS A 436 2.62 -4.38 -8.92
N LYS A 437 3.00 -4.50 -7.64
CA LYS A 437 2.14 -4.16 -6.50
C LYS A 437 2.16 -2.64 -6.40
N LYS A 438 0.99 -2.02 -6.65
CA LYS A 438 0.76 -0.62 -6.28
C LYS A 438 1.07 -0.45 -4.78
N PRO A 439 1.73 0.65 -4.38
CA PRO A 439 2.01 0.91 -2.98
C PRO A 439 0.69 1.02 -2.21
N LYS A 440 0.58 0.29 -1.11
CA LYS A 440 -0.52 0.41 -0.16
C LYS A 440 -0.31 1.72 0.61
N VAL A 441 -0.82 2.81 0.05
CA VAL A 441 -1.00 4.07 0.77
C VAL A 441 -1.91 3.76 1.95
N MET A 442 -1.40 3.93 3.17
CA MET A 442 -2.26 3.94 4.35
C MET A 442 -3.15 5.17 4.21
N ALA A 443 -4.47 4.94 4.12
CA ALA A 443 -5.43 6.02 4.13
C ALA A 443 -5.19 6.86 5.41
N PRO A 444 -4.92 8.17 5.29
CA PRO A 444 -5.01 9.05 6.45
C PRO A 444 -6.45 8.98 6.96
N ALA A 445 -6.63 9.06 8.29
CA ALA A 445 -7.94 9.18 8.89
C ALA A 445 -8.67 10.33 8.17
N THR A 446 -9.71 10.01 7.40
CA THR A 446 -10.49 10.98 6.64
C THR A 446 -11.20 11.87 7.65
N ASN A 447 -10.88 13.17 7.61
CA ASN A 447 -11.59 14.15 8.39
C ASN A 447 -13.05 14.16 7.89
N VAL A 448 -14.05 14.25 8.78
CA VAL A 448 -15.48 14.13 8.41
C VAL A 448 -15.86 15.14 7.32
N HIS A 449 -15.17 16.29 7.30
CA HIS A 449 -15.33 17.34 6.30
C HIS A 449 -14.89 16.94 4.88
N ASP A 450 -13.90 16.06 4.72
CA ASP A 450 -13.44 15.60 3.40
C ASP A 450 -14.58 14.86 2.67
N ASN A 451 -15.33 14.00 3.38
CA ASN A 451 -16.39 13.21 2.77
C ASN A 451 -17.61 14.06 2.34
N LEU A 452 -17.87 15.19 3.01
CA LEU A 452 -18.98 16.07 2.64
C LEU A 452 -18.71 16.79 1.32
N ILE A 453 -17.49 17.30 1.13
CA ILE A 453 -17.11 18.06 -0.07
C ILE A 453 -16.87 17.11 -1.26
N ASP A 454 -16.36 15.90 -0.97
CA ASP A 454 -16.02 14.93 -2.01
C ASP A 454 -17.21 14.62 -2.93
N LEU A 455 -18.45 14.50 -2.42
CA LEU A 455 -19.63 14.19 -3.25
C LEU A 455 -20.01 15.33 -4.20
N ASP A 456 -20.16 16.55 -3.70
CA ASP A 456 -20.51 17.72 -4.52
C ASP A 456 -19.44 17.98 -5.56
N MET A 457 -18.17 17.81 -5.17
CA MET A 457 -17.07 18.03 -6.09
C MET A 457 -16.99 16.95 -7.17
N VAL A 458 -17.28 15.69 -6.83
CA VAL A 458 -17.41 14.62 -7.83
C VAL A 458 -18.52 14.95 -8.84
N ASN A 459 -19.68 15.44 -8.38
CA ASN A 459 -20.77 15.80 -9.28
C ASN A 459 -20.36 16.92 -10.25
N VAL A 460 -19.79 18.02 -9.73
CA VAL A 460 -19.34 19.14 -10.58
C VAL A 460 -18.23 18.72 -11.55
N ILE A 461 -17.31 17.86 -11.12
CA ILE A 461 -16.26 17.32 -11.98
C ILE A 461 -16.86 16.42 -13.06
N ASN A 462 -17.78 15.53 -12.72
CA ASN A 462 -18.44 14.65 -13.68
C ASN A 462 -19.25 15.46 -14.68
N ASP A 463 -19.98 16.49 -14.27
CA ASP A 463 -20.72 17.38 -15.18
C ASP A 463 -19.78 18.11 -16.15
N ARG A 464 -18.64 18.63 -15.67
CA ARG A 464 -17.64 19.26 -16.55
C ARG A 464 -17.05 18.27 -17.54
N LEU A 465 -16.71 17.08 -17.08
CA LEU A 465 -16.16 16.02 -17.92
C LEU A 465 -17.19 15.53 -18.95
N ALA A 466 -18.47 15.39 -18.56
CA ALA A 466 -19.57 15.00 -19.45
C ALA A 466 -19.79 16.04 -20.57
N ASN A 467 -19.54 17.31 -20.26
CA ASN A 467 -19.57 18.41 -21.24
C ASN A 467 -18.26 18.54 -22.05
N GLY A 468 -17.32 17.60 -21.92
CA GLY A 468 -16.06 17.58 -22.68
C GLY A 468 -14.99 18.55 -22.15
N PHE A 469 -15.20 19.20 -21.01
CA PHE A 469 -14.20 20.08 -20.40
C PHE A 469 -13.22 19.27 -19.56
N SER A 470 -11.93 19.42 -19.82
CA SER A 470 -10.91 18.91 -18.90
C SER A 470 -10.90 19.73 -17.62
N VAL A 471 -10.85 19.05 -16.46
CA VAL A 471 -10.68 19.71 -15.16
C VAL A 471 -9.20 19.72 -14.82
N THR A 472 -8.56 20.88 -14.99
CA THR A 472 -7.18 21.06 -14.53
C THR A 472 -7.13 21.03 -13.01
N ARG A 473 -5.94 20.79 -12.46
CA ARG A 473 -5.73 20.81 -11.00
C ARG A 473 -6.16 22.15 -10.38
N GLN A 474 -5.85 23.27 -11.02
CA GLN A 474 -6.16 24.59 -10.49
C GLN A 474 -7.68 24.81 -10.44
N GLN A 475 -8.38 24.47 -11.52
CA GLN A 475 -9.84 24.49 -11.57
C GLN A 475 -10.47 23.55 -10.53
N GLY A 476 -9.89 22.37 -10.32
CA GLY A 476 -10.33 21.44 -9.28
C GLY A 476 -10.26 22.02 -7.88
N ILE A 477 -9.19 22.78 -7.58
CA ILE A 477 -9.03 23.49 -6.30
C ILE A 477 -10.01 24.66 -6.19
N GLU A 478 -10.22 25.43 -7.25
CA GLU A 478 -11.19 26.54 -7.28
C GLU A 478 -12.63 26.08 -7.12
N ILE A 479 -13.00 24.95 -7.73
CA ILE A 479 -14.31 24.31 -7.53
C ILE A 479 -14.47 23.89 -6.07
N ALA A 480 -13.45 23.24 -5.48
CA ALA A 480 -13.46 22.86 -4.08
C ALA A 480 -13.65 24.07 -3.14
N GLN A 481 -12.93 25.17 -3.41
CA GLN A 481 -13.05 26.42 -2.66
C GLN A 481 -14.45 27.03 -2.80
N SER A 482 -15.02 27.02 -4.02
CA SER A 482 -16.37 27.53 -4.26
C SER A 482 -17.42 26.73 -3.49
N ILE A 483 -17.30 25.39 -3.45
CA ILE A 483 -18.19 24.52 -2.68
C ILE A 483 -18.07 24.79 -1.17
N LEU A 484 -16.84 24.98 -0.66
CA LEU A 484 -16.60 25.33 0.74
C LEU A 484 -17.27 26.66 1.13
N VAL A 485 -17.18 27.68 0.26
CA VAL A 485 -17.81 28.98 0.47
C VAL A 485 -19.33 28.83 0.48
N VAL A 486 -19.92 28.13 -0.48
CA VAL A 486 -21.38 27.90 -0.55
C VAL A 486 -21.89 27.14 0.68
N ARG A 487 -21.11 26.22 1.22
CA ARG A 487 -21.47 25.46 2.44
C ARG A 487 -21.11 26.17 3.75
N ASN A 488 -20.59 27.38 3.68
CA ASN A 488 -20.14 28.18 4.82
C ASN A 488 -19.15 27.41 5.73
N ILE A 489 -18.28 26.59 5.12
CA ILE A 489 -17.24 25.83 5.83
C ILE A 489 -15.96 26.68 5.85
N THR A 490 -15.80 27.48 6.90
CA THR A 490 -14.67 28.42 7.03
C THR A 490 -13.39 27.79 7.55
N ASN A 491 -13.46 26.63 8.21
CA ASN A 491 -12.34 26.01 8.94
C ASN A 491 -11.54 24.99 8.11
N PHE A 492 -11.46 25.17 6.79
CA PHE A 492 -10.71 24.24 5.94
C PHE A 492 -9.27 24.71 5.76
N THR A 493 -8.30 23.84 6.10
CA THR A 493 -6.89 24.10 5.80
C THR A 493 -6.71 24.27 4.29
N GLN A 494 -5.88 25.23 3.90
CA GLN A 494 -5.67 25.66 2.51
C GLN A 494 -5.63 24.49 1.53
N LEU A 495 -6.64 24.41 0.65
CA LEU A 495 -6.74 23.38 -0.37
C LEU A 495 -5.53 23.50 -1.31
N ASN A 496 -4.68 22.48 -1.31
CA ASN A 496 -3.40 22.51 -2.02
C ASN A 496 -3.23 21.30 -2.95
N GLN A 497 -2.04 21.17 -3.55
CA GLN A 497 -1.71 20.05 -4.44
C GLN A 497 -1.97 18.68 -3.81
N THR A 498 -1.59 18.56 -2.54
CA THR A 498 -1.58 17.31 -1.81
C THR A 498 -3.01 16.86 -1.56
N TRP A 499 -3.88 17.81 -1.19
CA TRP A 499 -5.31 17.54 -1.06
C TRP A 499 -5.94 17.12 -2.39
N TRP A 500 -5.69 17.85 -3.48
CA TRP A 500 -6.23 17.50 -4.80
C TRP A 500 -5.83 16.09 -5.25
N LYS A 501 -4.56 15.71 -5.06
CA LYS A 501 -4.09 14.34 -5.35
C LYS A 501 -4.79 13.30 -4.49
N ALA A 502 -4.99 13.57 -3.20
CA ALA A 502 -5.69 12.67 -2.30
C ALA A 502 -7.17 12.52 -2.68
N PHE A 503 -7.84 13.61 -3.01
CA PHE A 503 -9.22 13.63 -3.52
C PHE A 503 -9.36 12.73 -4.77
N LEU A 504 -8.50 12.94 -5.77
CA LEU A 504 -8.55 12.16 -7.01
C LEU A 504 -8.31 10.68 -6.76
N GLU A 505 -7.41 10.31 -5.86
CA GLU A 505 -7.14 8.90 -5.55
C GLU A 505 -8.31 8.26 -4.78
N ARG A 506 -8.93 8.97 -3.84
CA ARG A 506 -10.14 8.50 -3.11
C ARG A 506 -11.33 8.29 -4.03
N ASN A 507 -11.56 9.25 -4.94
CA ASN A 507 -12.73 9.27 -5.81
C ASN A 507 -12.46 8.72 -7.21
N ARG A 508 -11.30 8.12 -7.44
CA ARG A 508 -10.89 7.57 -8.73
C ARG A 508 -11.90 6.60 -9.33
N SER A 509 -12.55 5.79 -8.50
CA SER A 509 -13.56 4.82 -8.96
C SER A 509 -14.91 5.43 -9.28
N VAL A 510 -15.17 6.69 -8.91
CA VAL A 510 -16.44 7.40 -9.16
C VAL A 510 -16.26 8.37 -10.32
N ILE A 511 -15.19 9.19 -10.29
CA ILE A 511 -14.84 10.16 -11.34
C ILE A 511 -14.60 9.48 -12.70
N ASN A 512 -14.16 8.22 -12.72
CA ASN A 512 -13.91 7.46 -13.95
C ASN A 512 -15.00 6.42 -14.27
N ARG A 513 -16.05 6.26 -13.44
CA ARG A 513 -17.06 5.22 -13.72
C ARG A 513 -18.12 5.67 -14.71
N GLU A 514 -18.39 6.96 -14.76
CA GLU A 514 -19.31 7.55 -15.75
C GLU A 514 -18.57 7.99 -17.02
N GLY A 515 -17.25 8.27 -16.95
CA GLY A 515 -16.42 8.61 -18.12
C GLY A 515 -15.47 7.50 -18.61
N GLY A 516 -15.63 6.25 -18.12
CA GLY A 516 -14.70 5.14 -18.36
C GLY A 516 -15.12 4.14 -19.44
N SER A 517 -16.29 4.33 -20.03
CA SER A 517 -16.58 3.88 -21.39
C SER A 517 -16.50 5.15 -22.24
N GLU A 518 -15.81 5.12 -23.37
CA GLU A 518 -15.95 6.10 -24.45
C GLU A 518 -17.38 6.04 -25.02
N ALA A 519 -18.38 6.30 -24.18
CA ALA A 519 -19.69 6.67 -24.61
C ALA A 519 -19.69 8.19 -24.51
N ALA A 520 -19.67 8.86 -25.66
CA ALA A 520 -20.27 10.19 -25.72
C ALA A 520 -21.65 10.11 -25.03
N PRO A 521 -22.13 11.17 -24.36
CA PRO A 521 -23.44 11.17 -23.70
C PRO A 521 -24.46 10.46 -24.58
N ASP A 522 -25.26 9.51 -24.06
CA ASP A 522 -26.10 8.63 -24.91
C ASP A 522 -26.94 9.42 -25.94
N PHE A 523 -27.37 10.63 -25.58
CA PHE A 523 -28.03 11.58 -26.48
C PHE A 523 -27.20 12.00 -27.71
N LEU A 524 -25.89 12.23 -27.52
CA LEU A 524 -24.95 12.55 -28.59
C LEU A 524 -24.69 11.35 -29.50
N ILE A 525 -24.67 10.14 -28.96
CA ILE A 525 -24.51 8.91 -29.75
C ILE A 525 -25.76 8.68 -30.61
N ASP A 526 -26.96 8.84 -30.05
CA ASP A 526 -28.20 8.63 -30.78
C ASP A 526 -28.36 9.61 -31.96
N CYS A 527 -27.91 10.84 -31.78
CA CYS A 527 -27.95 11.90 -32.79
C CYS A 527 -26.99 11.65 -33.96
N ILE A 528 -25.81 11.09 -33.68
CA ILE A 528 -24.85 10.68 -34.72
C ILE A 528 -25.30 9.37 -35.37
N ASP A 529 -25.72 8.38 -34.58
CA ASP A 529 -26.12 7.04 -35.06
C ASP A 529 -27.29 7.14 -36.05
N SER A 530 -28.26 8.04 -35.84
CA SER A 530 -29.42 8.20 -36.74
C SER A 530 -29.03 8.69 -38.14
N GLU A 531 -28.25 9.78 -38.24
CA GLU A 531 -27.77 10.28 -39.54
C GLU A 531 -26.76 9.35 -40.20
N MET A 532 -25.91 8.68 -39.41
CA MET A 532 -24.98 7.70 -39.94
C MET A 532 -25.72 6.49 -40.52
N LEU A 533 -26.81 6.06 -39.87
CA LEU A 533 -27.64 4.96 -40.34
C LEU A 533 -28.29 5.29 -41.70
N GLU A 534 -28.80 6.51 -41.88
CA GLU A 534 -29.34 6.98 -43.16
C GLU A 534 -28.28 6.96 -44.27
N LYS A 535 -27.10 7.58 -44.04
CA LYS A 535 -26.01 7.60 -45.04
C LYS A 535 -25.48 6.21 -45.37
N VAL A 536 -25.42 5.29 -44.40
CA VAL A 536 -25.01 3.91 -44.67
C VAL A 536 -26.07 3.16 -45.47
N ASN A 537 -27.34 3.28 -45.12
CA ASN A 537 -28.40 2.62 -45.85
C ASN A 537 -28.49 3.13 -47.29
N GLU A 538 -28.33 4.43 -47.54
CA GLU A 538 -28.26 4.99 -48.90
C GLU A 538 -27.15 4.32 -49.74
N LEU A 539 -25.96 4.15 -49.15
CA LEU A 539 -24.83 3.49 -49.82
C LEU A 539 -25.07 1.99 -50.04
N LEU A 540 -25.65 1.31 -49.06
CA LEU A 540 -25.99 -0.11 -49.19
C LEU A 540 -27.06 -0.33 -50.25
N THR A 541 -28.12 0.50 -50.28
CA THR A 541 -29.18 0.41 -51.31
C THR A 541 -28.68 0.74 -52.72
N SER A 542 -27.64 1.54 -52.86
CA SER A 542 -26.97 1.79 -54.14
C SER A 542 -25.94 0.72 -54.53
N GLY A 543 -25.87 -0.39 -53.79
CA GLY A 543 -24.96 -1.51 -54.04
C GLY A 543 -23.49 -1.22 -53.67
N LYS A 544 -23.20 -0.12 -52.98
CA LYS A 544 -21.85 0.27 -52.58
C LYS A 544 -21.52 -0.28 -51.19
N LYS A 545 -20.42 -1.02 -51.09
CA LYS A 545 -19.92 -1.50 -49.79
C LYS A 545 -19.38 -0.35 -48.95
N VAL A 546 -19.84 -0.23 -47.70
CA VAL A 546 -19.29 0.72 -46.72
C VAL A 546 -18.14 0.06 -45.97
N THR A 547 -16.91 0.47 -46.27
CA THR A 547 -15.74 0.04 -45.49
C THR A 547 -15.68 0.80 -44.17
N ARG A 548 -15.03 0.21 -43.16
CA ARG A 548 -14.82 0.87 -41.86
C ARG A 548 -14.17 2.25 -41.98
N LYS A 549 -13.20 2.42 -42.87
CA LYS A 549 -12.55 3.72 -43.09
C LYS A 549 -13.55 4.76 -43.57
N LYS A 550 -14.37 4.41 -44.56
CA LYS A 550 -15.41 5.27 -45.13
C LYS A 550 -16.51 5.59 -44.11
N GLY A 551 -16.91 4.61 -43.31
CA GLY A 551 -17.86 4.79 -42.21
C GLY A 551 -17.37 5.78 -41.15
N LEU A 552 -16.09 5.71 -40.78
CA LEU A 552 -15.48 6.67 -39.85
C LEU A 552 -15.31 8.07 -40.45
N GLU A 553 -14.99 8.17 -41.75
CA GLU A 553 -14.96 9.45 -42.46
C GLU A 553 -16.34 10.12 -42.45
N PHE A 554 -17.43 9.38 -42.69
CA PHE A 554 -18.79 9.93 -42.58
C PHE A 554 -19.16 10.36 -41.17
N ALA A 555 -18.87 9.54 -40.17
CA ALA A 555 -19.19 9.89 -38.79
C ALA A 555 -18.43 11.15 -38.34
N ARG A 556 -17.19 11.35 -38.81
CA ARG A 556 -16.44 12.59 -38.58
C ARG A 556 -17.02 13.79 -39.31
N SER A 557 -17.45 13.63 -40.56
CA SER A 557 -18.16 14.68 -41.32
C SER A 557 -19.41 15.14 -40.58
N ILE A 558 -20.23 14.19 -40.09
CA ILE A 558 -21.43 14.48 -39.31
C ILE A 558 -21.08 15.24 -38.03
N CYS A 559 -20.04 14.80 -37.30
CA CYS A 559 -19.57 15.52 -36.12
C CYS A 559 -19.11 16.95 -36.46
N GLU A 560 -18.41 17.15 -37.58
CA GLU A 560 -17.94 18.47 -38.00
C GLU A 560 -19.09 19.39 -38.42
N GLU A 561 -20.06 18.87 -39.17
CA GLU A 561 -21.30 19.57 -39.57
C GLU A 561 -22.11 20.04 -38.35
N LYS A 562 -22.09 19.27 -37.25
CA LYS A 562 -22.77 19.62 -35.99
C LYS A 562 -21.93 20.44 -35.01
N GLY A 563 -20.74 20.88 -35.40
CA GLY A 563 -19.83 21.65 -34.51
C GLY A 563 -19.23 20.82 -33.37
N MET A 564 -19.20 19.50 -33.51
CA MET A 564 -18.70 18.51 -32.55
C MET A 564 -17.34 17.92 -32.97
N SER A 565 -16.46 18.73 -33.53
CA SER A 565 -15.17 18.30 -34.10
C SER A 565 -14.30 17.54 -33.07
N SER A 566 -14.41 17.89 -31.77
CA SER A 566 -13.74 17.19 -30.68
C SER A 566 -14.21 15.73 -30.54
N VAL A 567 -15.52 15.47 -30.65
CA VAL A 567 -16.10 14.11 -30.62
C VAL A 567 -15.69 13.31 -31.85
N GLY A 568 -15.65 13.94 -33.03
CA GLY A 568 -15.19 13.29 -34.27
C GLY A 568 -13.79 12.67 -34.15
N SER A 569 -12.89 13.32 -33.39
CA SER A 569 -11.53 12.81 -33.16
C SER A 569 -11.48 11.54 -32.30
N LEU A 570 -12.52 11.30 -31.48
CA LEU A 570 -12.66 10.14 -30.60
C LEU A 570 -13.30 8.94 -31.31
N LEU A 571 -13.87 9.13 -32.51
CA LEU A 571 -14.50 8.05 -33.28
C LEU A 571 -13.44 7.13 -33.89
N ASP A 572 -13.40 5.90 -33.39
CA ASP A 572 -12.33 4.94 -33.63
C ASP A 572 -12.86 3.56 -34.13
N ALA A 573 -11.99 2.56 -34.08
CA ALA A 573 -12.34 1.17 -34.37
C ALA A 573 -13.51 0.62 -33.56
N GLY A 574 -13.45 0.86 -32.26
CA GLY A 574 -14.37 0.33 -31.27
C GLY A 574 -15.75 0.94 -31.48
N TRP A 575 -15.80 2.25 -31.67
CA TRP A 575 -17.06 2.95 -31.94
C TRP A 575 -17.74 2.41 -33.20
N TRP A 576 -17.02 2.26 -34.32
CA TRP A 576 -17.59 1.73 -35.57
C TRP A 576 -18.19 0.33 -35.38
N LYS A 577 -17.49 -0.55 -34.66
CA LYS A 577 -17.98 -1.89 -34.35
C LYS A 577 -19.22 -1.83 -33.45
N GLY A 578 -19.26 -0.92 -32.49
CA GLY A 578 -20.41 -0.66 -31.63
C GLY A 578 -21.62 -0.17 -32.43
N PHE A 579 -21.42 0.81 -33.32
CA PHE A 579 -22.45 1.32 -34.23
C PHE A 579 -23.09 0.21 -35.05
N LEU A 580 -22.29 -0.63 -35.71
CA LEU A 580 -22.79 -1.75 -36.51
C LEU A 580 -23.55 -2.79 -35.65
N ALA A 581 -23.11 -3.02 -34.42
CA ALA A 581 -23.78 -3.95 -33.51
C ALA A 581 -25.12 -3.41 -33.02
N ARG A 582 -25.19 -2.13 -32.65
CA ARG A 582 -26.42 -1.46 -32.18
C ARG A 582 -27.48 -1.33 -33.28
N ASN A 583 -27.05 -1.12 -34.52
CA ASN A 583 -27.94 -0.87 -35.65
C ASN A 583 -28.07 -2.06 -36.61
N ARG A 584 -27.63 -3.25 -36.20
CA ARG A 584 -27.63 -4.46 -37.05
C ARG A 584 -28.98 -4.75 -37.70
N ASP A 585 -30.06 -4.59 -36.93
CA ASP A 585 -31.42 -4.92 -37.38
C ASP A 585 -32.04 -3.81 -38.25
N LYS A 586 -31.41 -2.63 -38.29
CA LYS A 586 -31.87 -1.46 -39.07
C LYS A 586 -31.07 -1.23 -40.35
N LEU A 587 -29.96 -1.96 -40.53
CA LEU A 587 -29.14 -1.90 -41.74
C LEU A 587 -29.81 -2.68 -42.86
N GLN A 588 -30.19 -1.98 -43.93
CA GLN A 588 -30.80 -2.58 -45.11
C GLN A 588 -29.70 -3.18 -45.99
N CYS A 589 -29.35 -4.44 -45.74
CA CYS A 589 -28.49 -5.20 -46.64
C CYS A 589 -29.31 -5.68 -47.84
N SER A 590 -28.99 -5.16 -49.03
CA SER A 590 -29.47 -5.67 -50.32
C SER A 590 -28.93 -7.06 -50.62
#